data_AF-A0A7K7TI84-F1
#
_entry.id   AF-A0A7K7TI84-F1
#
_cell.length_a   1.000
_cell.length_b   1.000
_cell.length_c   1.000
_cell.angle_alpha   90.00
_cell.angle_beta   90.00
_cell.angle_gamma   90.00
#
_symmetry.space_group_name_H-M   'P 1'
#
loop_
_entity.id
_entity.type
_entity.pdbx_description
1 polymer ?
#
loop_
_entity_poly.entity_id
_entity_poly.type
_entity_poly.pdbx_seq_one_letter_code
_entity_poly.pdbx_strand_id
1 'polypeptide(L)'
;MDGPWVGTWRPHPRRGPIVAEFNTPGPKYWIPGTTGYTGHDPTRDKAPAYTFRGAKGLLAESCSPGPRYFIHPSITKSGKHVPPTALVTGRPKTWIKVTPGPSDYSTDKANKHVYSSPPVHSMVFRRKPLKGFQTPGPGTYTLPRLLGPNTAYTHANPCYSMRWKSSYNSCFQDLAKTPGPAAFPRVELDVYKKRAPKYTM
;
A
#
# COMPACT_ATOMS: atom_id res chain seq x y z
N MET A 1 -67.03 39.29 -41.07
CA MET A 1 -68.09 39.81 -40.17
C MET A 1 -68.10 41.32 -40.34
N ASP A 2 -69.04 41.81 -41.13
CA ASP A 2 -69.13 43.23 -41.49
C ASP A 2 -69.83 43.99 -40.36
N GLY A 3 -69.16 45.00 -39.81
CA GLY A 3 -69.63 45.77 -38.65
C GLY A 3 -70.86 46.64 -38.94
N PRO A 4 -71.63 47.03 -37.90
CA PRO A 4 -72.87 47.81 -38.06
C PRO A 4 -72.60 49.22 -38.58
N TRP A 5 -73.44 49.69 -39.50
CA TRP A 5 -73.44 51.07 -40.01
C TRP A 5 -73.99 52.05 -38.96
N VAL A 6 -73.47 53.28 -38.97
CA VAL A 6 -74.01 54.41 -38.19
C VAL A 6 -74.38 55.53 -39.17
N GLY A 7 -75.65 55.59 -39.58
CA GLY A 7 -76.14 56.56 -40.56
C GLY A 7 -75.59 56.35 -41.98
N THR A 8 -75.30 57.43 -42.71
CA THR A 8 -74.84 57.43 -44.12
C THR A 8 -73.32 57.28 -44.29
N TRP A 9 -72.56 57.08 -43.22
CA TRP A 9 -71.10 56.94 -43.27
C TRP A 9 -70.63 55.71 -42.50
N ARG A 10 -69.52 55.13 -42.97
CA ARG A 10 -68.86 54.01 -42.28
C ARG A 10 -67.74 54.55 -41.39
N PRO A 11 -67.80 54.32 -40.07
CA PRO A 11 -66.67 54.56 -39.19
C PRO A 11 -65.46 53.77 -39.69
N HIS A 12 -64.32 54.45 -39.85
CA HIS A 12 -63.11 53.80 -40.33
C HIS A 12 -62.61 52.82 -39.25
N PRO A 13 -62.46 51.52 -39.55
CA PRO A 13 -61.89 50.59 -38.59
C PRO A 13 -60.46 51.03 -38.28
N ARG A 14 -60.11 51.04 -36.99
CA ARG A 14 -58.74 51.31 -36.55
C ARG A 14 -57.77 50.40 -37.31
N ARG A 15 -56.75 50.99 -37.97
CA ARG A 15 -55.79 50.26 -38.81
C ARG A 15 -54.86 49.34 -38.00
N GLY A 16 -54.83 49.52 -36.68
CA GLY A 16 -54.03 48.74 -35.74
C GLY A 16 -54.01 49.41 -34.37
N PRO A 17 -53.32 48.80 -33.39
CA PRO A 17 -53.09 49.40 -32.08
C PRO A 17 -52.24 50.67 -32.18
N ILE A 18 -52.51 51.64 -31.33
CA ILE A 18 -51.82 52.95 -31.31
C ILE A 18 -50.84 52.96 -30.13
N VAL A 19 -49.69 53.62 -30.28
CA VAL A 19 -48.57 53.58 -29.31
C VAL A 19 -48.99 53.97 -27.87
N ALA A 20 -50.00 54.82 -27.72
CA ALA A 20 -50.54 55.23 -26.42
C ALA A 20 -51.25 54.10 -25.64
N GLU A 21 -51.58 52.97 -26.28
CA GLU A 21 -52.22 51.81 -25.64
C GLU A 21 -51.21 50.89 -24.92
N PHE A 22 -49.91 51.09 -25.10
CA PHE A 22 -48.87 50.27 -24.48
C PHE A 22 -48.33 50.91 -23.19
N ASN A 23 -48.58 50.26 -22.04
CA ASN A 23 -48.09 50.68 -20.72
C ASN A 23 -46.59 50.38 -20.47
N THR A 24 -45.82 50.04 -21.50
CA THR A 24 -44.38 49.76 -21.38
C THR A 24 -43.57 50.89 -22.02
N PRO A 25 -42.44 51.31 -21.41
CA PRO A 25 -41.67 52.46 -21.87
C PRO A 25 -41.08 52.17 -23.26
N GLY A 26 -41.72 52.73 -24.29
CA GLY A 26 -41.17 52.85 -25.64
C GLY A 26 -41.24 51.59 -26.53
N PRO A 27 -40.90 51.76 -27.82
CA PRO A 27 -40.90 50.67 -28.80
C PRO A 27 -40.00 49.52 -28.35
N LYS A 28 -40.56 48.32 -28.30
CA LYS A 28 -39.87 47.07 -27.99
C LYS A 28 -38.99 46.66 -29.17
N TYR A 29 -37.80 47.25 -29.29
CA TYR A 29 -36.78 46.75 -30.18
C TYR A 29 -36.25 45.43 -29.61
N TRP A 30 -36.25 44.37 -30.43
CA TRP A 30 -35.70 43.06 -30.08
C TRP A 30 -34.18 43.11 -30.08
N ILE A 31 -33.61 43.86 -29.13
CA ILE A 31 -32.16 43.90 -28.91
C ILE A 31 -31.86 42.77 -27.92
N PRO A 32 -30.98 41.82 -28.27
CA PRO A 32 -30.55 40.77 -27.34
C PRO A 32 -29.87 41.40 -26.11
N GLY A 33 -30.11 40.84 -24.93
CA GLY A 33 -29.49 41.34 -23.70
C GLY A 33 -27.98 41.08 -23.69
N THR A 34 -27.22 41.92 -22.98
CA THR A 34 -25.76 41.74 -22.79
C THR A 34 -25.40 41.06 -21.47
N THR A 35 -26.40 40.60 -20.71
CA THR A 35 -26.24 40.00 -19.37
C THR A 35 -26.58 38.52 -19.38
N GLY A 36 -25.67 37.67 -18.88
CA GLY A 36 -25.91 36.23 -18.78
C GLY A 36 -25.72 35.47 -20.09
N TYR A 37 -26.07 34.18 -20.10
CA TYR A 37 -25.80 33.28 -21.23
C TYR A 37 -26.98 33.14 -22.20
N THR A 38 -28.20 33.15 -21.68
CA THR A 38 -29.42 32.94 -22.46
C THR A 38 -29.81 34.20 -23.22
N GLY A 39 -29.76 34.16 -24.55
CA GLY A 39 -30.15 35.30 -25.40
C GLY A 39 -29.11 36.41 -25.50
N HIS A 40 -27.82 36.08 -25.28
CA HIS A 40 -26.71 37.02 -25.37
C HIS A 40 -26.27 37.30 -26.81
N ASP A 41 -26.05 38.58 -27.15
CA ASP A 41 -25.49 38.99 -28.44
C ASP A 41 -24.00 38.60 -28.57
N PRO A 42 -23.61 37.69 -29.48
CA PRO A 42 -22.24 37.21 -29.59
C PRO A 42 -21.24 38.30 -30.03
N THR A 43 -21.71 39.45 -30.53
CA THR A 43 -20.84 40.54 -30.98
C THR A 43 -20.32 41.44 -29.86
N ARG A 44 -20.86 41.30 -28.64
CA ARG A 44 -20.54 42.16 -27.49
C ARG A 44 -19.94 41.36 -26.33
N ASP A 45 -19.22 42.03 -25.45
CA ASP A 45 -18.71 41.40 -24.23
C ASP A 45 -19.84 41.11 -23.23
N LYS A 46 -19.79 39.92 -22.64
CA LYS A 46 -20.82 39.40 -21.74
C LYS A 46 -20.62 39.88 -20.30
N ALA A 47 -21.63 40.55 -19.76
CA ALA A 47 -21.68 40.89 -18.35
C ALA A 47 -22.08 39.69 -17.47
N PRO A 48 -21.53 39.55 -16.24
CA PRO A 48 -21.88 38.46 -15.33
C PRO A 48 -23.35 38.53 -14.90
N ALA A 49 -24.02 37.37 -14.83
CA ALA A 49 -25.37 37.25 -14.31
C ALA A 49 -25.35 36.47 -12.99
N TYR A 50 -25.77 37.13 -11.91
CA TYR A 50 -25.91 36.50 -10.60
C TYR A 50 -27.33 35.97 -10.45
N THR A 51 -27.46 34.67 -10.17
CA THR A 51 -28.74 34.08 -9.76
C THR A 51 -28.73 33.91 -8.25
N PHE A 52 -29.71 34.51 -7.58
CA PHE A 52 -29.97 34.17 -6.18
C PHE A 52 -30.75 32.87 -6.17
N ARG A 53 -30.24 31.87 -5.45
CA ARG A 53 -30.92 30.58 -5.30
C ARG A 53 -32.24 30.81 -4.56
N GLY A 54 -33.37 30.69 -5.27
CA GLY A 54 -34.69 30.69 -4.65
C GLY A 54 -34.85 29.55 -3.65
N ALA A 55 -35.80 29.68 -2.71
CA ALA A 55 -36.11 28.64 -1.73
C ALA A 55 -36.49 27.34 -2.46
N LYS A 56 -35.89 26.22 -2.02
CA LYS A 56 -36.23 24.89 -2.55
C LYS A 56 -37.70 24.61 -2.20
N GLY A 57 -38.50 24.17 -3.17
CA GLY A 57 -39.86 23.72 -2.92
C GLY A 57 -39.89 22.63 -1.84
N LEU A 58 -40.93 22.64 -1.01
CA LEU A 58 -41.11 21.67 0.08
C LEU A 58 -41.17 20.26 -0.53
N LEU A 59 -40.14 19.46 -0.28
CA LEU A 59 -40.12 18.05 -0.66
C LEU A 59 -41.11 17.32 0.26
N ALA A 60 -42.03 16.57 -0.33
CA ALA A 60 -43.14 15.92 0.37
C ALA A 60 -42.75 15.28 1.71
N GLU A 61 -43.61 15.52 2.72
CA GLU A 61 -43.52 15.08 4.10
C GLU A 61 -43.53 13.54 4.22
N SER A 62 -42.36 12.95 4.03
CA SER A 62 -42.07 11.56 4.37
C SER A 62 -40.73 11.51 5.09
N CYS A 63 -40.54 12.42 6.05
CA CYS A 63 -39.36 12.44 6.92
C CYS A 63 -39.74 11.88 8.29
N SER A 64 -40.02 10.58 8.36
CA SER A 64 -39.83 9.86 9.63
C SER A 64 -38.33 9.67 9.84
N PRO A 65 -37.82 9.72 11.09
CA PRO A 65 -36.39 9.55 11.39
C PRO A 65 -35.88 8.11 11.17
N GLY A 66 -36.65 7.27 10.48
CA GLY A 66 -36.39 5.85 10.30
C GLY A 66 -36.34 5.44 8.82
N PRO A 67 -35.65 4.33 8.50
CA PRO A 67 -35.65 3.80 7.16
C PRO A 67 -37.08 3.48 6.69
N ARG A 68 -37.40 3.82 5.43
CA ARG A 68 -38.71 3.52 4.80
C ARG A 68 -39.00 2.02 4.71
N TYR A 69 -38.00 1.18 4.90
CA TYR A 69 -38.06 -0.27 4.83
C TYR A 69 -37.49 -0.90 6.10
N PHE A 70 -37.99 -2.07 6.45
CA PHE A 70 -37.52 -2.85 7.60
C PHE A 70 -36.05 -3.28 7.38
N ILE A 71 -35.17 -2.87 8.29
CA ILE A 71 -33.77 -3.32 8.33
C ILE A 71 -33.66 -4.37 9.42
N HIS A 72 -33.15 -5.56 9.08
CA HIS A 72 -32.94 -6.61 10.06
C HIS A 72 -31.88 -6.16 11.10
N PRO A 73 -32.14 -6.28 12.42
CA PRO A 73 -31.26 -5.76 13.47
C PRO A 73 -29.82 -6.31 13.45
N SER A 74 -29.62 -7.46 12.82
CA SER A 74 -28.29 -8.05 12.66
C SER A 74 -27.43 -7.36 11.60
N ILE A 75 -27.90 -6.32 10.89
CA ILE A 75 -27.15 -5.67 9.82
C ILE A 75 -26.46 -4.43 10.38
N THR A 76 -25.14 -4.41 10.29
CA THR A 76 -24.28 -3.29 10.71
C THR A 76 -23.70 -2.59 9.46
N LYS A 77 -23.00 -1.46 9.64
CA LYS A 77 -22.32 -0.73 8.55
C LYS A 77 -21.40 -1.62 7.70
N SER A 78 -20.82 -2.66 8.29
CA SER A 78 -19.90 -3.61 7.66
C SER A 78 -20.58 -4.91 7.18
N GLY A 79 -21.90 -5.01 7.28
CA GLY A 79 -22.66 -6.20 6.87
C GLY A 79 -23.31 -6.93 8.06
N LYS A 80 -23.72 -8.18 7.85
CA LYS A 80 -24.42 -8.99 8.85
C LYS A 80 -23.49 -9.33 10.03
N HIS A 81 -23.84 -8.88 11.22
CA HIS A 81 -23.22 -9.29 12.47
C HIS A 81 -23.44 -10.80 12.69
N VAL A 82 -22.35 -11.54 12.71
CA VAL A 82 -22.31 -12.96 13.08
C VAL A 82 -21.50 -13.02 14.38
N PRO A 83 -22.07 -13.57 15.48
CA PRO A 83 -21.31 -13.71 16.72
C PRO A 83 -20.08 -14.61 16.48
N PRO A 84 -18.95 -14.35 17.14
CA PRO A 84 -17.77 -15.19 17.01
C PRO A 84 -18.13 -16.63 17.38
N THR A 85 -18.01 -17.54 16.42
CA THR A 85 -18.22 -18.97 16.66
C THR A 85 -17.15 -19.47 17.61
N ALA A 86 -17.54 -20.33 18.55
CA ALA A 86 -16.60 -21.02 19.42
C ALA A 86 -15.63 -21.82 18.54
N LEU A 87 -14.41 -21.28 18.36
CA LEU A 87 -13.32 -22.01 17.74
C LEU A 87 -12.93 -23.11 18.72
N VAL A 88 -13.13 -24.37 18.34
CA VAL A 88 -12.50 -25.50 19.01
C VAL A 88 -11.01 -25.40 18.71
N THR A 89 -10.31 -24.55 19.45
CA THR A 89 -8.86 -24.44 19.39
C THR A 89 -8.26 -25.65 20.08
N GLY A 90 -7.18 -26.20 19.51
CA GLY A 90 -6.49 -27.34 20.09
C GLY A 90 -6.03 -27.04 21.52
N ARG A 91 -5.99 -28.07 22.37
CA ARG A 91 -5.56 -27.94 23.76
C ARG A 91 -4.14 -27.32 23.81
N PRO A 92 -3.90 -26.24 24.57
CA PRO A 92 -2.56 -25.68 24.69
C PRO A 92 -1.62 -26.76 25.24
N LYS A 93 -0.45 -26.91 24.62
CA LYS A 93 0.55 -27.87 25.07
C LYS A 93 1.05 -27.43 26.45
N THR A 94 0.63 -28.13 27.49
CA THR A 94 1.09 -27.89 28.86
C THR A 94 2.53 -28.37 28.95
N TRP A 95 3.46 -27.42 29.07
CA TRP A 95 4.85 -27.72 29.35
C TRP A 95 4.97 -28.12 30.82
N ILE A 96 5.66 -29.24 31.05
CA ILE A 96 5.97 -29.70 32.40
C ILE A 96 6.99 -28.71 32.96
N LYS A 97 6.61 -27.99 34.02
CA LYS A 97 7.55 -27.14 34.76
C LYS A 97 8.55 -28.09 35.44
N VAL A 98 9.80 -28.08 34.98
CA VAL A 98 10.88 -28.82 35.62
C VAL A 98 11.05 -28.28 37.03
N THR A 99 10.76 -29.12 38.03
CA THR A 99 11.02 -28.79 39.43
C THR A 99 12.52 -28.82 39.67
N PRO A 100 13.10 -27.81 40.34
CA PRO A 100 14.52 -27.81 40.67
C PRO A 100 14.88 -29.05 41.49
N GLY A 101 16.07 -29.62 41.22
CA GLY A 101 16.59 -30.74 42.00
C GLY A 101 16.96 -30.30 43.43
N PRO A 102 17.21 -31.24 44.35
CA PRO A 102 17.58 -30.91 45.73
C PRO A 102 18.84 -30.04 45.85
N SER A 103 19.73 -30.09 44.85
CA SER A 103 20.95 -29.26 44.81
C SER A 103 20.76 -27.89 44.14
N ASP A 104 19.63 -27.64 43.49
CA ASP A 104 19.36 -26.38 42.77
C ASP A 104 18.76 -25.30 43.68
N TYR A 105 18.34 -25.69 44.90
CA TYR A 105 17.83 -24.75 45.90
C TYR A 105 18.99 -23.94 46.48
N SER A 106 18.93 -22.62 46.35
CA SER A 106 19.89 -21.68 46.93
C SER A 106 19.19 -20.82 47.99
N THR A 107 19.58 -20.98 49.25
CA THR A 107 19.04 -20.22 50.40
C THR A 107 19.46 -18.75 50.36
N ASP A 108 20.58 -18.43 49.73
CA ASP A 108 21.13 -17.08 49.69
C ASP A 108 20.22 -16.09 48.93
N LYS A 109 19.54 -16.58 47.88
CA LYS A 109 18.52 -15.79 47.17
C LYS A 109 17.28 -15.54 48.03
N ALA A 110 16.95 -16.46 48.94
CA ALA A 110 15.79 -16.37 49.81
C ALA A 110 15.97 -15.34 50.94
N ASN A 111 17.21 -15.05 51.36
CA ASN A 111 17.50 -14.06 52.40
C ASN A 111 16.95 -12.66 52.06
N LYS A 112 16.87 -12.30 50.78
CA LYS A 112 16.25 -11.03 50.31
C LYS A 112 14.75 -10.94 50.57
N HIS A 113 14.09 -12.09 50.72
CA HIS A 113 12.66 -12.17 51.02
C HIS A 113 12.38 -12.22 52.53
N VAL A 114 13.35 -12.71 53.32
CA VAL A 114 13.23 -12.83 54.79
C VAL A 114 13.65 -11.53 55.48
N TYR A 115 14.69 -10.86 54.98
CA TYR A 115 15.25 -9.65 55.58
C TYR A 115 15.17 -8.47 54.60
N SER A 116 14.91 -7.28 55.13
CA SER A 116 14.94 -6.04 54.34
C SER A 116 16.37 -5.72 53.92
N SER A 117 16.70 -5.96 52.65
CA SER A 117 18.01 -5.66 52.07
C SER A 117 18.02 -4.26 51.43
N PRO A 118 19.10 -3.48 51.58
CA PRO A 118 19.25 -2.22 50.85
C PRO A 118 19.34 -2.44 49.33
N PRO A 119 19.03 -1.43 48.50
CA PRO A 119 19.11 -1.56 47.04
C PRO A 119 20.53 -1.86 46.58
N VAL A 120 20.71 -2.94 45.80
CA VAL A 120 21.99 -3.31 45.19
C VAL A 120 22.07 -2.70 43.80
N HIS A 121 22.97 -1.73 43.60
CA HIS A 121 23.22 -1.13 42.29
C HIS A 121 24.26 -1.96 41.53
N SER A 122 23.86 -2.63 40.45
CA SER A 122 24.79 -3.27 39.52
C SER A 122 25.15 -2.30 38.40
N MET A 123 26.44 -2.03 38.17
CA MET A 123 26.89 -1.35 36.96
C MET A 123 26.94 -2.37 35.81
N VAL A 124 26.04 -2.23 34.85
CA VAL A 124 26.03 -3.03 33.61
C VAL A 124 26.62 -2.20 32.48
N PHE A 125 27.44 -2.81 31.62
CA PHE A 125 27.98 -2.15 30.44
C PHE A 125 26.86 -1.59 29.55
N ARG A 126 27.14 -0.46 28.89
CA ARG A 126 26.21 0.12 27.89
C ARG A 126 25.89 -0.93 26.83
N ARG A 127 24.60 -1.28 26.71
CA ARG A 127 24.11 -2.10 25.60
C ARG A 127 24.46 -1.41 24.30
N LYS A 128 24.94 -2.18 23.31
CA LYS A 128 25.16 -1.65 21.97
C LYS A 128 23.86 -0.97 21.50
N PRO A 129 23.91 0.24 20.93
CA PRO A 129 22.71 0.86 20.39
C PRO A 129 22.07 -0.14 19.42
N LEU A 130 20.75 -0.28 19.50
CA LEU A 130 19.98 -1.04 18.51
C LEU A 130 20.46 -0.54 17.15
N LYS A 131 21.01 -1.45 16.35
CA LYS A 131 21.50 -1.12 15.01
C LYS A 131 20.30 -0.51 14.30
N GLY A 132 20.36 0.80 14.03
CA GLY A 132 19.30 1.49 13.30
C GLY A 132 19.02 0.69 12.02
N PHE A 133 17.76 0.71 11.56
CA PHE A 133 17.35 0.07 10.32
C PHE A 133 18.47 0.25 9.29
N GLN A 134 19.06 -0.86 8.85
CA GLN A 134 20.13 -0.81 7.86
C GLN A 134 19.50 -0.42 6.53
N THR A 135 19.28 0.88 6.34
CA THR A 135 18.87 1.44 5.07
C THR A 135 20.07 1.36 4.13
N PRO A 136 19.94 0.71 2.97
CA PRO A 136 21.00 0.73 1.97
C PRO A 136 21.38 2.18 1.64
N GLY A 137 22.66 2.41 1.35
CA GLY A 137 23.13 3.72 0.93
C GLY A 137 22.44 4.18 -0.36
N PRO A 138 22.49 5.48 -0.71
CA PRO A 138 21.76 6.03 -1.86
C PRO A 138 22.07 5.36 -3.21
N GLY A 139 23.24 4.70 -3.35
CA GLY A 139 23.60 3.92 -4.54
C GLY A 139 23.46 2.41 -4.41
N THR A 140 22.99 1.89 -3.27
CA THR A 140 22.87 0.44 -3.01
C THR A 140 21.46 -0.10 -3.31
N TYR A 141 20.53 0.77 -3.69
CA TYR A 141 19.21 0.36 -4.16
C TYR A 141 19.32 -0.26 -5.55
N THR A 142 19.33 -1.60 -5.60
CA THR A 142 19.21 -2.33 -6.86
C THR A 142 17.74 -2.57 -7.17
N LEU A 143 17.30 -2.17 -8.37
CA LEU A 143 15.98 -2.53 -8.84
C LEU A 143 15.94 -4.05 -9.07
N PRO A 144 14.86 -4.74 -8.65
CA PRO A 144 14.72 -6.15 -8.93
C PRO A 144 14.73 -6.39 -10.45
N ARG A 145 15.39 -7.47 -10.85
CA ARG A 145 15.54 -7.84 -12.27
C ARG A 145 14.16 -8.02 -12.89
N LEU A 146 13.91 -7.34 -14.01
CA LEU A 146 12.61 -7.40 -14.73
C LEU A 146 12.56 -8.51 -15.80
N LEU A 147 13.72 -9.02 -16.22
CA LEU A 147 13.85 -10.02 -17.28
C LEU A 147 14.83 -11.13 -16.85
N GLY A 148 14.44 -12.39 -17.08
CA GLY A 148 15.24 -13.58 -16.76
C GLY A 148 14.56 -14.49 -15.72
N PRO A 149 15.22 -15.58 -15.29
CA PRO A 149 14.71 -16.44 -14.23
C PRO A 149 14.69 -15.68 -12.88
N ASN A 150 13.70 -15.95 -12.04
CA ASN A 150 13.50 -15.35 -10.70
C ASN A 150 13.22 -13.83 -10.68
N THR A 151 12.26 -13.36 -11.47
CA THR A 151 11.76 -11.99 -11.37
C THR A 151 10.90 -11.81 -10.11
N ALA A 152 11.01 -10.67 -9.45
CA ALA A 152 10.33 -10.44 -8.15
C ALA A 152 8.80 -10.28 -8.27
N TYR A 153 8.31 -9.83 -9.42
CA TYR A 153 6.91 -9.41 -9.61
C TYR A 153 6.14 -10.26 -10.62
N THR A 154 6.82 -11.08 -11.41
CA THR A 154 6.21 -11.86 -12.49
C THR A 154 6.66 -13.31 -12.40
N HIS A 155 5.85 -14.24 -12.89
CA HIS A 155 6.27 -15.63 -13.01
C HIS A 155 7.14 -15.78 -14.25
N ALA A 156 8.40 -16.21 -14.09
CA ALA A 156 9.32 -16.45 -15.20
C ALA A 156 9.45 -17.96 -15.47
N ASN A 157 9.47 -18.34 -16.76
CA ASN A 157 9.74 -19.71 -17.17
C ASN A 157 11.21 -20.08 -16.89
N PRO A 158 11.53 -21.38 -16.68
CA PRO A 158 12.90 -21.81 -16.43
C PRO A 158 13.82 -21.45 -17.61
N CYS A 159 14.92 -20.77 -17.32
CA CYS A 159 15.95 -20.42 -18.29
C CYS A 159 17.10 -21.43 -18.17
N TYR A 160 17.14 -22.38 -19.11
CA TYR A 160 18.20 -23.39 -19.15
C TYR A 160 19.43 -22.82 -19.85
N SER A 161 20.53 -22.67 -19.12
CA SER A 161 21.84 -22.38 -19.71
C SER A 161 22.68 -23.65 -19.73
N MET A 162 23.33 -23.96 -20.86
CA MET A 162 24.34 -25.01 -20.90
C MET A 162 25.57 -24.55 -20.12
N ARG A 163 25.72 -25.04 -18.89
CA ARG A 163 26.95 -24.83 -18.13
C ARG A 163 28.00 -25.79 -18.69
N TRP A 164 29.10 -25.24 -19.19
CA TRP A 164 30.26 -26.06 -19.58
C TRP A 164 30.73 -26.90 -18.38
N LYS A 165 31.15 -28.14 -18.66
CA LYS A 165 31.53 -29.15 -17.66
C LYS A 165 32.48 -28.53 -16.62
N SER A 166 32.06 -28.51 -15.36
CA SER A 166 32.92 -28.09 -14.25
C SER A 166 34.06 -29.11 -14.09
N SER A 167 35.29 -28.66 -13.87
CA SER A 167 36.39 -29.56 -13.46
C SER A 167 36.19 -30.15 -12.07
N TYR A 168 35.18 -29.68 -11.32
CA TYR A 168 34.79 -30.20 -10.01
C TYR A 168 34.04 -31.53 -10.15
N ASN A 169 34.60 -32.58 -9.56
CA ASN A 169 34.30 -34.01 -9.69
C ASN A 169 34.51 -34.61 -11.09
N SER A 170 35.44 -34.08 -11.88
CA SER A 170 35.86 -34.73 -13.12
C SER A 170 36.86 -35.87 -12.84
N CYS A 171 36.89 -36.91 -13.67
CA CYS A 171 37.87 -38.01 -13.53
C CYS A 171 39.34 -37.53 -13.64
N PHE A 172 39.56 -36.34 -14.20
CA PHE A 172 40.87 -35.68 -14.28
C PHE A 172 41.27 -34.98 -12.97
N GLN A 173 40.35 -34.79 -12.04
CA GLN A 173 40.62 -34.12 -10.78
C GLN A 173 41.43 -35.00 -9.80
N ASP A 174 41.31 -36.33 -9.93
CA ASP A 174 42.03 -37.29 -9.09
C ASP A 174 43.50 -37.44 -9.51
N LEU A 175 43.77 -37.39 -10.82
CA LEU A 175 45.14 -37.39 -11.37
C LEU A 175 45.97 -36.16 -10.98
N ALA A 176 45.32 -35.04 -10.65
CA ALA A 176 45.99 -33.82 -10.22
C ALA A 176 46.51 -33.89 -8.76
N LYS A 177 46.13 -34.92 -8.00
CA LYS A 177 46.53 -35.10 -6.59
C LYS A 177 47.66 -36.10 -6.39
N THR A 178 48.03 -36.86 -7.42
CA THR A 178 49.23 -37.71 -7.34
C THR A 178 50.47 -36.84 -7.41
N PRO A 179 51.27 -36.74 -6.32
CA PRO A 179 52.54 -36.03 -6.36
C PRO A 179 53.41 -36.64 -7.46
N GLY A 180 54.02 -35.79 -8.29
CA GLY A 180 54.98 -36.25 -9.29
C GLY A 180 56.16 -36.99 -8.63
N PRO A 181 56.96 -37.76 -9.38
CA PRO A 181 58.05 -38.57 -8.83
C PRO A 181 59.08 -37.78 -8.01
N ALA A 182 59.19 -36.46 -8.24
CA ALA A 182 60.06 -35.54 -7.50
C ALA A 182 59.51 -35.07 -6.14
N ALA A 183 58.24 -35.32 -5.83
CA ALA A 183 57.61 -34.91 -4.57
C ALA A 183 57.70 -35.96 -3.46
N PHE A 184 58.23 -37.15 -3.75
CA PHE A 184 58.57 -38.13 -2.72
C PHE A 184 59.96 -37.81 -2.13
N PRO A 185 60.13 -37.87 -0.80
CA PRO A 185 61.42 -37.65 -0.18
C PRO A 185 62.41 -38.75 -0.58
N ARG A 186 63.68 -38.38 -0.73
CA ARG A 186 64.75 -39.34 -1.01
C ARG A 186 64.90 -40.30 0.17
N VAL A 187 64.66 -41.59 -0.04
CA VAL A 187 64.87 -42.63 0.97
C VAL A 187 66.38 -42.85 1.15
N GLU A 188 66.82 -42.95 2.41
CA GLU A 188 68.21 -43.26 2.74
C GLU A 188 68.54 -44.69 2.31
N LEU A 189 69.50 -44.82 1.38
CA LEU A 189 69.89 -46.11 0.79
C LEU A 189 70.61 -47.03 1.79
N ASP A 190 71.21 -46.46 2.83
CA ASP A 190 71.96 -47.18 3.87
C ASP A 190 71.07 -48.11 4.71
N VAL A 191 69.74 -47.94 4.65
CA VAL A 191 68.77 -48.77 5.38
C VAL A 191 68.69 -50.19 4.80
N TYR A 192 68.91 -50.35 3.48
CA TYR A 192 68.75 -51.63 2.79
C TYR A 192 69.91 -51.99 1.87
N LYS A 193 70.86 -51.08 1.64
CA LYS A 193 72.11 -51.35 0.93
C LYS A 193 73.28 -51.24 1.91
N LYS A 194 74.35 -52.01 1.64
CA LYS A 194 75.60 -51.91 2.39
C LYS A 194 76.12 -50.47 2.32
N ARG A 195 76.26 -49.84 3.49
CA ARG A 195 76.75 -48.48 3.65
C ARG A 195 78.21 -48.35 3.21
N ALA A 196 78.53 -47.27 2.51
CA ALA A 196 79.92 -46.96 2.13
C ALA A 196 80.74 -46.55 3.37
N PRO A 197 82.05 -46.86 3.42
CA PRO A 197 82.91 -46.47 4.53
C PRO A 197 82.99 -44.94 4.63
N LYS A 198 82.74 -44.40 5.83
CA LYS A 198 82.89 -42.97 6.14
C LYS A 198 84.22 -42.77 6.84
N TYR A 199 85.04 -41.86 6.32
CA TYR A 199 86.31 -41.47 6.92
C TYR A 199 86.17 -40.08 7.56
N THR A 200 86.77 -39.90 8.72
CA THR A 200 86.96 -38.61 9.40
C THR A 200 88.46 -38.39 9.52
N MET A 201 88.94 -37.17 9.26
CA MET A 201 90.35 -36.81 9.55
C MET A 201 90.57 -36.64 11.04
#